data_AF-A0A060YNP2-F1
#
_entry.id   AF-A0A060YNP2-F1
#
_cell.length_a   1.000
_cell.length_b   1.000
_cell.length_c   1.000
_cell.angle_alpha   90.00
_cell.angle_beta   90.00
_cell.angle_gamma   90.00
#
_symmetry.space_group_name_H-M   'P 1'
#
loop_
_entity.id
_entity.type
_entity.pdbx_description
1 polymer ?
#
loop_
_entity_poly.entity_id
_entity_poly.type
_entity_poly.pdbx_seq_one_letter_code
_entity_poly.pdbx_strand_id
1 'polypeptide(L)'
;MHQPALVTVTVLLFYLTTVYGGKVLVLPLDGSHWVNMKVIVEELHSRGHSITVIRPSANWYIKEKSPHYSCITIPASGGGIDEKIFSSFVVKQFSESNRELIEMMTMIFEDNELMQSIHDGNYDLVLTDPATGAGTLLAHRLGLPLVFNVRWTIQGEGHFAIAPSPLSYVPVPGAMLTDKMTFQERVKNVLFYLFTKVQTAYITDPNYIPFVHRYFGPDVHFMSLFQAADIWLMRNDFTFEFPRPTMPNVVYVGGFQCKPSKPLPPDMEDFVQSSGDHGVIMMSLGTLVGQLPEDIAEGIATAFAKLPQRVVWRHTGKIPASLGNNTLLVDWLPQNDLLGHPKTRAFVAHGGTNGVQEAIYHGVPIVGLPLMFDQQDNLNRLRAKVVAKIVDIATVDRDIFLEAVKAILYEPSYREAMQRLSRLHRDQPMKPLDRAMFWIEFVMRNKGAAHLRTESYKMSWFTYHSMDVIATLLAIVLFIILVITFAVRFLWCKVFCRIKVKHE
;
A
#
# COMPACT_ATOMS: atom_id res chain seq x y z
N MET A 1 -54.44 -23.64 23.81
CA MET A 1 -53.81 -23.72 22.47
C MET A 1 -52.57 -22.82 22.30
N HIS A 2 -51.88 -22.34 23.35
CA HIS A 2 -50.74 -21.41 23.20
C HIS A 2 -49.33 -21.98 23.48
N GLN A 3 -49.22 -23.23 23.93
CA GLN A 3 -47.93 -23.85 24.23
C GLN A 3 -46.99 -24.10 23.02
N PRO A 4 -47.45 -24.49 21.82
CA PRO A 4 -46.52 -24.80 20.74
C PRO A 4 -45.79 -23.55 20.23
N ALA A 5 -46.46 -22.39 20.18
CA ALA A 5 -45.86 -21.13 19.77
C ALA A 5 -44.74 -20.66 20.72
N LEU A 6 -44.94 -20.84 22.04
CA LEU A 6 -43.93 -20.47 23.03
C LEU A 6 -42.67 -21.34 22.89
N VAL A 7 -42.84 -22.66 22.69
CA VAL A 7 -41.73 -23.59 22.49
C VAL A 7 -40.97 -23.28 21.20
N THR A 8 -41.66 -22.95 20.10
CA THR A 8 -41.01 -22.57 18.84
C THR A 8 -40.21 -21.25 18.97
N VAL A 9 -40.76 -20.25 19.67
CA VAL A 9 -40.05 -18.99 19.93
C VAL A 9 -38.84 -19.21 20.84
N THR A 10 -38.95 -20.03 21.88
CA THR A 10 -37.82 -20.36 22.77
C THR A 10 -36.72 -21.10 22.02
N VAL A 11 -37.06 -22.08 21.17
CA VAL A 11 -36.08 -22.78 20.33
C VAL A 11 -35.40 -21.83 19.34
N LEU A 12 -36.15 -20.93 18.70
CA LEU A 12 -35.58 -19.89 17.81
C LEU A 12 -34.64 -18.94 18.56
N LEU A 13 -34.94 -18.57 19.81
CA LEU A 13 -34.06 -17.75 20.66
C LEU A 13 -32.74 -18.47 21.01
N PHE A 14 -32.72 -19.79 21.13
CA PHE A 14 -31.49 -20.58 21.32
C PHE A 14 -30.64 -20.73 20.03
N TYR A 15 -31.25 -20.51 18.85
CA TYR A 15 -30.54 -20.43 17.57
C TYR A 15 -30.16 -19.01 17.16
N LEU A 16 -30.53 -17.98 17.93
CA LEU A 16 -30.01 -16.63 17.74
C LEU A 16 -28.54 -16.62 18.17
N THR A 17 -27.65 -16.82 17.20
CA THR A 17 -26.26 -16.41 17.36
C THR A 17 -26.27 -14.92 17.70
N THR A 18 -25.75 -14.55 18.87
CA THR A 18 -25.45 -13.14 19.18
C THR A 18 -24.49 -12.62 18.12
N VAL A 19 -25.00 -11.82 17.18
CA VAL A 19 -24.18 -11.12 16.20
C VAL A 19 -23.58 -9.91 16.93
N TYR A 20 -22.29 -9.99 17.25
CA TYR A 20 -21.56 -8.85 17.80
C TYR A 20 -21.23 -7.88 16.65
N GLY A 21 -22.20 -7.04 16.29
CA GLY A 21 -22.01 -5.95 15.34
C GLY A 21 -21.25 -4.78 15.99
N GLY A 22 -19.99 -4.60 15.59
CA GLY A 22 -19.20 -3.43 15.95
C GLY A 22 -19.49 -2.20 15.07
N LYS A 23 -19.18 -1.01 15.56
CA LYS A 23 -19.29 0.26 14.83
C LYS A 23 -17.92 0.73 14.34
N VAL A 24 -17.76 0.91 13.03
CA VAL A 24 -16.47 1.24 12.40
C VAL A 24 -16.54 2.63 11.79
N LEU A 25 -15.64 3.52 12.23
CA LEU A 25 -15.45 4.82 11.59
C LEU A 25 -14.39 4.68 10.50
N VAL A 26 -14.75 5.05 9.27
CA VAL A 26 -13.90 4.87 8.09
C VAL A 26 -13.44 6.21 7.53
N LEU A 27 -12.12 6.38 7.40
CA LEU A 27 -11.49 7.53 6.74
C LEU A 27 -10.71 7.03 5.51
N PRO A 28 -11.32 7.03 4.33
CA PRO A 28 -10.72 6.51 3.11
C PRO A 28 -9.90 7.59 2.37
N LEU A 29 -9.14 7.15 1.39
CA LEU A 29 -8.67 7.97 0.27
C LEU A 29 -9.46 7.57 -0.99
N ASP A 30 -9.89 8.54 -1.80
CA ASP A 30 -10.66 8.29 -3.02
C ASP A 30 -9.79 7.63 -4.13
N GLY A 31 -10.38 7.39 -5.29
CA GLY A 31 -9.72 6.74 -6.42
C GLY A 31 -9.51 5.24 -6.18
N SER A 32 -8.36 4.73 -6.61
CA SER A 32 -8.03 3.30 -6.51
C SER A 32 -7.89 2.80 -5.07
N HIS A 33 -7.62 3.70 -4.12
CA HIS A 33 -7.55 3.39 -2.69
C HIS A 33 -8.94 3.01 -2.16
N TRP A 34 -9.98 3.79 -2.50
CA TRP A 34 -11.35 3.48 -2.14
C TRP A 34 -11.86 2.20 -2.81
N VAL A 35 -11.59 1.97 -4.10
CA VAL A 35 -12.02 0.74 -4.80
C VAL A 35 -11.57 -0.51 -4.03
N ASN A 36 -10.36 -0.47 -3.49
CA ASN A 36 -9.80 -1.54 -2.66
C ASN A 36 -10.41 -1.57 -1.24
N MET A 37 -10.47 -0.42 -0.55
CA MET A 37 -11.03 -0.33 0.81
C MET A 37 -12.53 -0.67 0.88
N LYS A 38 -13.27 -0.40 -0.20
CA LYS A 38 -14.69 -0.73 -0.35
C LYS A 38 -14.94 -2.22 -0.18
N VAL A 39 -14.03 -3.09 -0.63
CA VAL A 39 -14.15 -4.55 -0.43
C VAL A 39 -14.15 -4.91 1.06
N ILE A 40 -13.31 -4.25 1.86
CA ILE A 40 -13.31 -4.42 3.32
C ILE A 40 -14.61 -3.88 3.93
N VAL A 41 -15.07 -2.71 3.50
CA VAL A 41 -16.32 -2.11 4.00
C VAL A 41 -17.54 -2.99 3.71
N GLU A 42 -17.66 -3.51 2.49
CA GLU A 42 -18.74 -4.40 2.08
C GLU A 42 -18.71 -5.71 2.88
N GLU A 43 -17.53 -6.27 3.12
CA GLU A 43 -17.37 -7.49 3.92
C GLU A 43 -17.74 -7.24 5.39
N LEU A 44 -17.27 -6.14 6.00
CA LEU A 44 -17.64 -5.76 7.36
C LEU A 44 -19.17 -5.59 7.49
N HIS A 45 -19.80 -4.93 6.52
CA HIS A 45 -21.25 -4.78 6.49
C HIS A 45 -21.95 -6.14 6.42
N SER A 46 -21.47 -7.05 5.57
CA SER A 46 -22.04 -8.40 5.43
C SER A 46 -21.94 -9.23 6.72
N ARG A 47 -20.98 -8.90 7.59
CA ARG A 47 -20.76 -9.52 8.90
C ARG A 47 -21.55 -8.85 10.04
N GLY A 48 -22.40 -7.86 9.71
CA GLY A 48 -23.28 -7.19 10.67
C GLY A 48 -22.66 -5.98 11.36
N HIS A 49 -21.51 -5.50 10.91
CA HIS A 49 -20.93 -4.25 11.42
C HIS A 49 -21.65 -3.02 10.85
N SER A 50 -21.76 -1.97 11.66
CA SER A 50 -22.24 -0.66 11.21
C SER A 50 -21.05 0.19 10.79
N ILE A 51 -21.07 0.74 9.58
CA ILE A 51 -19.97 1.54 9.03
C ILE A 51 -20.42 2.96 8.77
N THR A 52 -19.64 3.93 9.25
CA THR A 52 -19.77 5.34 8.90
C THR A 52 -18.52 5.79 8.16
N VAL A 53 -18.67 6.34 6.95
CA VAL A 53 -17.58 6.86 6.13
C VAL A 53 -17.56 8.39 6.20
N ILE A 54 -16.44 8.97 6.62
CA ILE A 54 -16.20 10.42 6.48
C ILE A 54 -15.62 10.67 5.09
N ARG A 55 -16.24 11.56 4.32
CA ARG A 55 -15.75 11.92 2.98
C ARG A 55 -15.91 13.41 2.69
N PRO A 56 -15.05 13.99 1.82
CA PRO A 56 -15.35 15.25 1.16
C PRO A 56 -16.60 15.16 0.28
N SER A 57 -17.27 16.30 0.05
CA SER A 57 -18.40 16.41 -0.88
C SER A 57 -18.01 16.09 -2.32
N ALA A 58 -16.81 16.48 -2.74
CA ALA A 58 -16.28 16.37 -4.10
C ALA A 58 -15.50 15.06 -4.35
N ASN A 59 -16.12 13.90 -4.12
CA ASN A 59 -15.52 12.58 -4.35
C ASN A 59 -16.01 11.93 -5.66
N TRP A 60 -15.12 11.21 -6.35
CA TRP A 60 -15.40 10.50 -7.60
C TRP A 60 -16.06 9.13 -7.37
N TYR A 61 -15.50 8.31 -6.46
CA TYR A 61 -15.95 6.93 -6.28
C TYR A 61 -16.72 6.68 -4.98
N ILE A 62 -16.57 7.57 -3.98
CA ILE A 62 -17.23 7.44 -2.69
C ILE A 62 -18.61 8.11 -2.75
N LYS A 63 -19.65 7.29 -2.95
CA LYS A 63 -21.03 7.77 -3.03
C LYS A 63 -21.55 8.15 -1.65
N GLU A 64 -22.33 9.22 -1.59
CA GLU A 64 -23.02 9.67 -0.36
C GLU A 64 -24.02 8.65 0.18
N LYS A 65 -24.74 8.00 -0.74
CA LYS A 65 -25.75 6.99 -0.42
C LYS A 65 -25.22 5.62 -0.80
N SER A 66 -25.27 4.70 0.15
CA SER A 66 -24.83 3.32 -0.01
C SER A 66 -25.66 2.40 0.88
N PRO A 67 -26.00 1.18 0.43
CA PRO A 67 -26.59 0.18 1.31
C PRO A 67 -25.57 -0.41 2.30
N HIS A 68 -24.28 -0.11 2.17
CA HIS A 68 -23.20 -0.73 2.97
C HIS A 68 -22.64 0.16 4.08
N TYR A 69 -22.94 1.46 4.07
CA TYR A 69 -22.42 2.43 5.03
C TYR A 69 -23.27 3.70 5.07
N SER A 70 -23.24 4.42 6.19
CA SER A 70 -23.69 5.81 6.30
C SER A 70 -22.53 6.76 6.00
N CYS A 71 -22.83 8.01 5.67
CA CYS A 71 -21.82 9.01 5.35
C CYS A 71 -21.93 10.25 6.25
N ILE A 72 -20.75 10.77 6.62
CA ILE A 72 -20.57 12.14 7.10
C ILE A 72 -19.88 12.89 5.97
N THR A 73 -20.57 13.86 5.38
CA THR A 73 -20.06 14.62 4.23
C THR A 73 -19.49 15.95 4.71
N ILE A 74 -18.21 16.17 4.45
CA ILE A 74 -17.52 17.43 4.75
C ILE A 74 -17.61 18.35 3.52
N PRO A 75 -18.13 19.58 3.67
CA PRO A 75 -18.11 20.56 2.59
C PRO A 75 -16.67 20.87 2.21
N ALA A 76 -16.25 20.48 1.00
CA ALA A 76 -14.92 20.77 0.50
C ALA A 76 -14.99 21.27 -0.94
N SER A 77 -14.24 22.32 -1.23
CA SER A 77 -13.98 22.81 -2.58
C SER A 77 -12.69 22.15 -3.09
N GLY A 78 -12.82 21.26 -4.08
CA GLY A 78 -11.68 20.62 -4.75
C GLY A 78 -11.27 19.27 -4.12
N GLY A 79 -12.01 18.21 -4.46
CA GLY A 79 -11.65 16.82 -4.09
C GLY A 79 -11.16 15.97 -5.26
N GLY A 80 -11.03 16.58 -6.44
CA GLY A 80 -10.50 15.91 -7.63
C GLY A 80 -9.10 16.42 -7.96
N ILE A 81 -8.14 15.51 -8.10
CA ILE A 81 -6.86 15.82 -8.74
C ILE A 81 -7.19 16.25 -10.19
N ASP A 82 -6.86 17.48 -10.55
CA ASP A 82 -7.05 18.00 -11.91
C ASP A 82 -6.22 17.18 -12.90
N GLU A 83 -6.89 16.50 -13.84
CA GLU A 83 -6.25 15.71 -14.90
C GLU A 83 -5.26 16.54 -15.74
N LYS A 84 -5.42 17.87 -15.81
CA LYS A 84 -4.59 18.75 -16.63
C LYS A 84 -3.24 19.12 -15.98
N ILE A 85 -3.03 18.83 -14.71
CA ILE A 85 -1.81 19.22 -13.95
C ILE A 85 -0.77 18.07 -13.89
N PHE A 86 -1.06 16.94 -14.54
CA PHE A 86 -0.32 15.69 -14.35
C PHE A 86 1.13 15.66 -14.89
N SER A 87 1.55 16.65 -15.68
CA SER A 87 2.79 16.54 -16.48
C SER A 87 4.00 17.36 -16.01
N SER A 88 3.98 18.10 -14.89
CA SER A 88 5.22 18.81 -14.48
C SER A 88 5.49 19.12 -13.00
N PHE A 89 4.56 18.93 -12.05
CA PHE A 89 4.85 19.28 -10.64
C PHE A 89 4.26 18.32 -9.60
N VAL A 90 4.66 17.05 -9.62
CA VAL A 90 4.28 16.04 -8.60
C VAL A 90 4.53 16.52 -7.16
N VAL A 91 5.65 17.22 -6.92
CA VAL A 91 6.00 17.83 -5.62
C VAL A 91 4.98 18.88 -5.18
N LYS A 92 4.59 19.78 -6.10
CA LYS A 92 3.60 20.83 -5.83
C LYS A 92 2.23 20.22 -5.55
N GLN A 93 1.84 19.22 -6.34
CA GLN A 93 0.60 18.47 -6.14
C GLN A 93 0.53 17.83 -4.75
N PHE A 94 1.60 17.14 -4.32
CA PHE A 94 1.65 16.59 -2.96
C PHE A 94 1.56 17.66 -1.88
N SER A 95 2.23 18.81 -2.06
CA SER A 95 2.14 19.93 -1.12
C SER A 95 0.72 20.51 -1.04
N GLU A 96 0.04 20.66 -2.17
CA GLU A 96 -1.33 21.19 -2.24
C GLU A 96 -2.33 20.21 -1.61
N SER A 97 -2.23 18.93 -1.96
CA SER A 97 -3.07 17.89 -1.35
C SER A 97 -2.86 17.78 0.17
N ASN A 98 -1.62 17.93 0.66
CA ASN A 98 -1.36 17.97 2.11
C ASN A 98 -2.07 19.14 2.79
N ARG A 99 -2.05 20.33 2.17
CA ARG A 99 -2.70 21.53 2.70
C ARG A 99 -4.22 21.36 2.74
N GLU A 100 -4.83 20.93 1.64
CA GLU A 100 -6.28 20.70 1.53
C GLU A 100 -6.78 19.69 2.59
N LEU A 101 -5.99 18.63 2.84
CA LEU A 101 -6.30 17.65 3.88
C LEU A 101 -6.24 18.25 5.29
N ILE A 102 -5.22 19.05 5.60
CA ILE A 102 -5.11 19.70 6.91
C ILE A 102 -6.21 20.76 7.10
N GLU A 103 -6.61 21.46 6.05
CA GLU A 103 -7.76 22.36 6.07
C GLU A 103 -9.06 21.59 6.36
N MET A 104 -9.29 20.46 5.70
CA MET A 104 -10.42 19.57 5.99
C MET A 104 -10.41 19.09 7.45
N MET A 105 -9.26 18.65 7.95
CA MET A 105 -9.14 18.22 9.35
C MET A 105 -9.37 19.36 10.33
N THR A 106 -8.98 20.59 9.97
CA THR A 106 -9.23 21.80 10.77
C THR A 106 -10.73 22.08 10.84
N MET A 107 -11.44 22.03 9.70
CA MET A 107 -12.90 22.18 9.67
C MET A 107 -13.60 21.13 10.54
N ILE A 108 -13.17 19.87 10.48
CA ILE A 108 -13.72 18.82 11.34
C ILE A 108 -13.45 19.13 12.82
N PHE A 109 -12.23 19.51 13.19
CA PHE A 109 -11.84 19.71 14.59
C PHE A 109 -12.42 20.97 15.23
N GLU A 110 -12.71 22.00 14.44
CA GLU A 110 -13.31 23.27 14.89
C GLU A 110 -14.84 23.22 14.93
N ASP A 111 -15.48 22.28 14.21
CA ASP A 111 -16.92 22.06 14.26
C ASP A 111 -17.29 21.19 15.48
N ASN A 112 -17.70 21.88 16.56
CA ASN A 112 -18.08 21.23 17.81
C ASN A 112 -19.30 20.31 17.67
N GLU A 113 -20.29 20.68 16.85
CA GLU A 113 -21.49 19.86 16.66
C GLU A 113 -21.14 18.58 15.91
N LEU A 114 -20.34 18.71 14.85
CA LEU A 114 -19.83 17.57 14.10
C LEU A 114 -18.97 16.65 14.97
N MET A 115 -17.99 17.20 15.70
CA MET A 115 -17.14 16.40 16.59
C MET A 115 -17.94 15.69 17.67
N GLN A 116 -18.93 16.36 18.26
CA GLN A 116 -19.84 15.75 19.22
C GLN A 116 -20.65 14.62 18.56
N SER A 117 -21.18 14.83 17.35
CA SER A 117 -21.90 13.79 16.61
C SER A 117 -21.04 12.56 16.31
N ILE A 118 -19.75 12.76 15.97
CA ILE A 118 -18.79 11.68 15.73
C ILE A 118 -18.51 10.94 17.04
N HIS A 119 -18.31 11.66 18.13
CA HIS A 119 -18.11 11.07 19.46
C HIS A 119 -19.32 10.24 19.90
N ASP A 120 -20.54 10.79 19.76
CA ASP A 120 -21.81 10.14 20.14
C ASP A 120 -22.15 8.94 19.24
N GLY A 121 -21.47 8.82 18.08
CA GLY A 121 -21.48 7.62 17.25
C GLY A 121 -21.04 6.35 18.00
N ASN A 122 -20.22 6.50 19.06
CA ASN A 122 -19.72 5.40 19.90
C ASN A 122 -19.03 4.30 19.08
N TYR A 123 -18.09 4.71 18.22
CA TYR A 123 -17.34 3.79 17.36
C TYR A 123 -16.39 2.89 18.16
N ASP A 124 -16.17 1.67 17.70
CA ASP A 124 -15.27 0.69 18.31
C ASP A 124 -13.81 0.83 17.83
N LEU A 125 -13.61 1.31 16.61
CA LEU A 125 -12.30 1.63 16.04
C LEU A 125 -12.40 2.57 14.84
N VAL A 126 -11.25 3.12 14.45
CA VAL A 126 -11.04 3.80 13.17
C VAL A 126 -10.31 2.88 12.20
N LEU A 127 -10.89 2.68 11.01
CA LEU A 127 -10.26 2.03 9.87
C LEU A 127 -9.92 3.11 8.82
N THR A 128 -8.64 3.32 8.53
CA THR A 128 -8.23 4.42 7.65
C THR A 128 -7.18 4.01 6.61
N ASP A 129 -7.21 4.69 5.48
CA ASP A 129 -6.04 4.75 4.60
C ASP A 129 -5.05 5.78 5.14
N PRO A 130 -3.80 5.42 5.45
CA PRO A 130 -2.84 6.36 6.01
C PRO A 130 -2.18 7.31 5.01
N ALA A 131 -2.47 7.22 3.71
CA ALA A 131 -1.84 8.10 2.72
C ALA A 131 -2.07 9.60 3.00
N THR A 132 -3.11 9.95 3.76
CA THR A 132 -3.49 11.34 4.11
C THR A 132 -3.28 11.68 5.60
N GLY A 133 -3.01 10.70 6.47
CA GLY A 133 -2.89 10.90 7.92
C GLY A 133 -4.15 11.35 8.68
N ALA A 134 -5.25 11.68 7.98
CA ALA A 134 -6.49 12.18 8.57
C ALA A 134 -7.09 11.25 9.64
N GLY A 135 -7.21 9.95 9.33
CA GLY A 135 -7.75 8.98 10.28
C GLY A 135 -6.87 8.78 11.51
N THR A 136 -5.54 8.93 11.39
CA THR A 136 -4.62 8.89 12.52
C THR A 136 -4.91 10.02 13.51
N LEU A 137 -5.09 11.25 13.00
CA LEU A 137 -5.40 12.43 13.82
C LEU A 137 -6.76 12.26 14.52
N LEU A 138 -7.78 11.83 13.78
CA LEU A 138 -9.13 11.68 14.34
C LEU A 138 -9.21 10.52 15.36
N ALA A 139 -8.55 9.39 15.09
CA ALA A 139 -8.49 8.28 16.04
C ALA A 139 -7.85 8.71 17.37
N HIS A 140 -6.76 9.48 17.31
CA HIS A 140 -6.11 10.01 18.50
C HIS A 140 -7.02 10.96 19.28
N ARG A 141 -7.70 11.89 18.59
CA ARG A 141 -8.63 12.86 19.19
C ARG A 141 -9.81 12.20 19.92
N LEU A 142 -10.28 11.05 19.41
CA LEU A 142 -11.39 10.29 19.95
C LEU A 142 -10.96 9.19 20.95
N GLY A 143 -9.66 8.93 21.09
CA GLY A 143 -9.14 7.83 21.92
C GLY A 143 -9.52 6.43 21.39
N LEU A 144 -9.68 6.29 20.07
CA LEU A 144 -10.13 5.05 19.45
C LEU A 144 -8.95 4.17 18.97
N PRO A 145 -9.09 2.83 19.03
CA PRO A 145 -8.18 1.92 18.36
C PRO A 145 -8.09 2.21 16.85
N LEU A 146 -6.92 1.97 16.27
CA LEU A 146 -6.59 2.39 14.90
C LEU A 146 -6.09 1.22 14.07
N VAL A 147 -6.78 0.94 12.96
CA VAL A 147 -6.40 -0.05 11.96
C VAL A 147 -6.12 0.64 10.64
N PHE A 148 -4.97 0.35 10.05
CA PHE A 148 -4.63 0.87 8.73
C PHE A 148 -4.92 -0.14 7.62
N ASN A 149 -5.51 0.35 6.52
CA ASN A 149 -5.47 -0.30 5.21
C ASN A 149 -4.33 0.31 4.38
N VAL A 150 -3.11 -0.24 4.49
CA VAL A 150 -1.87 0.50 4.20
C VAL A 150 -1.03 -0.12 3.09
N ARG A 151 -0.48 0.76 2.28
CA ARG A 151 0.76 0.52 1.52
C ARG A 151 1.61 1.79 1.57
N TRP A 152 0.95 2.89 1.26
CA TRP A 152 1.48 4.24 1.34
C TRP A 152 0.95 4.93 2.59
N THR A 153 1.82 5.70 3.21
CA THR A 153 1.54 6.66 4.27
C THR A 153 1.89 8.04 3.76
N ILE A 154 1.48 9.08 4.47
CA ILE A 154 1.86 10.45 4.15
C ILE A 154 3.38 10.68 4.08
N GLN A 155 4.18 9.86 4.79
CA GLN A 155 5.65 9.97 4.82
C GLN A 155 6.35 8.96 3.89
N GLY A 156 5.63 8.20 3.08
CA GLY A 156 6.18 7.19 2.17
C GLY A 156 5.66 5.78 2.45
N GLU A 157 6.43 4.76 2.05
CA GLU A 157 6.00 3.35 2.14
C GLU A 157 5.94 2.87 3.61
N GLY A 158 4.84 2.19 3.96
CA GLY A 158 4.46 1.92 5.35
C GLY A 158 5.48 1.12 6.15
N HIS A 159 6.23 0.19 5.56
CA HIS A 159 7.21 -0.56 6.34
C HIS A 159 8.36 0.32 6.84
N PHE A 160 8.74 1.38 6.13
CA PHE A 160 9.75 2.33 6.63
C PHE A 160 9.29 3.10 7.87
N ALA A 161 7.98 3.12 8.13
CA ALA A 161 7.40 3.72 9.31
C ALA A 161 7.39 2.76 10.52
N ILE A 162 7.17 1.45 10.31
CA ILE A 162 6.87 0.51 11.39
C ILE A 162 7.90 -0.62 11.59
N ALA A 163 8.68 -0.98 10.56
CA ALA A 163 9.56 -2.15 10.59
C ALA A 163 11.03 -1.81 10.23
N PRO A 164 12.02 -2.57 10.75
CA PRO A 164 13.41 -2.43 10.36
C PRO A 164 13.55 -2.55 8.85
N SER A 165 14.21 -1.56 8.26
CA SER A 165 14.34 -1.44 6.81
C SER A 165 15.82 -1.22 6.43
N PRO A 166 16.68 -2.24 6.57
CA PRO A 166 18.11 -2.09 6.32
C PRO A 166 18.36 -1.75 4.85
N LEU A 167 18.91 -0.55 4.59
CA LEU A 167 19.16 -0.05 3.23
C LEU A 167 20.21 -0.87 2.45
N SER A 168 20.88 -1.82 3.11
CA SER A 168 21.83 -2.74 2.48
C SER A 168 21.16 -3.74 1.53
N TYR A 169 19.87 -4.05 1.74
CA TYR A 169 19.12 -4.97 0.87
C TYR A 169 17.64 -4.60 0.71
N VAL A 170 17.08 -3.69 1.51
CA VAL A 170 15.71 -3.22 1.31
C VAL A 170 15.74 -2.04 0.33
N PRO A 171 15.24 -2.18 -0.90
CA PRO A 171 15.21 -1.09 -1.86
C PRO A 171 14.18 -0.03 -1.44
N VAL A 172 14.59 1.24 -1.47
CA VAL A 172 13.70 2.37 -1.25
C VAL A 172 12.80 2.52 -2.48
N PRO A 173 11.47 2.59 -2.32
CA PRO A 173 10.57 2.74 -3.45
C PRO A 173 10.90 3.97 -4.30
N GLY A 174 10.92 3.78 -5.62
CA GLY A 174 11.34 4.81 -6.59
C GLY A 174 12.81 4.71 -6.98
N ALA A 175 13.66 4.04 -6.21
CA ALA A 175 15.06 3.79 -6.60
C ALA A 175 15.16 2.77 -7.74
N MET A 176 14.10 1.99 -8.01
CA MET A 176 14.04 0.94 -9.03
C MET A 176 15.10 -0.15 -8.85
N LEU A 177 15.38 -0.51 -7.60
CA LEU A 177 16.38 -1.51 -7.21
C LEU A 177 15.72 -2.81 -6.74
N THR A 178 16.51 -3.87 -6.65
CA THR A 178 16.08 -5.16 -6.11
C THR A 178 16.67 -5.40 -4.71
N ASP A 179 16.31 -6.52 -4.09
CA ASP A 179 16.93 -6.98 -2.84
C ASP A 179 18.37 -7.49 -3.00
N LYS A 180 18.85 -7.61 -4.24
CA LYS A 180 20.23 -7.94 -4.58
C LYS A 180 20.89 -6.74 -5.23
N MET A 181 21.65 -6.00 -4.43
CA MET A 181 22.31 -4.75 -4.86
C MET A 181 23.83 -4.88 -4.83
N THR A 182 24.47 -4.37 -5.88
CA THR A 182 25.90 -4.03 -5.89
C THR A 182 26.21 -2.87 -4.94
N PHE A 183 27.49 -2.56 -4.72
CA PHE A 183 27.87 -1.42 -3.90
C PHE A 183 27.32 -0.09 -4.45
N GLN A 184 27.40 0.15 -5.76
CA GLN A 184 26.91 1.37 -6.39
C GLN A 184 25.38 1.51 -6.25
N GLU A 185 24.65 0.40 -6.40
CA GLU A 185 23.21 0.38 -6.18
C GLU A 185 22.85 0.64 -4.72
N ARG A 186 23.62 0.11 -3.76
CA ARG A 186 23.43 0.46 -2.34
C ARG A 186 23.69 1.95 -2.07
N VAL A 187 24.70 2.56 -2.70
CA VAL A 187 24.94 4.01 -2.61
C VAL A 187 23.72 4.77 -3.16
N LYS A 188 23.23 4.40 -4.35
CA LYS A 188 22.00 4.97 -4.93
C LYS A 188 20.81 4.81 -3.97
N ASN A 189 20.65 3.64 -3.36
CA ASN A 189 19.57 3.35 -2.42
C ASN A 189 19.62 4.28 -1.19
N VAL A 190 20.81 4.48 -0.62
CA VAL A 190 21.02 5.41 0.51
C VAL A 190 20.73 6.85 0.10
N LEU A 191 21.19 7.30 -1.07
CA LEU A 191 20.89 8.65 -1.56
C LEU A 191 19.39 8.86 -1.77
N PHE A 192 18.69 7.86 -2.30
CA PHE A 192 17.24 7.93 -2.47
C PHE A 192 16.51 7.96 -1.12
N TYR A 193 16.95 7.17 -0.14
CA TYR A 193 16.43 7.24 1.23
C TYR A 193 16.59 8.66 1.82
N LEU A 194 17.78 9.24 1.72
CA LEU A 194 18.04 10.60 2.21
C LEU A 194 17.15 11.63 1.50
N PHE A 195 16.97 11.49 0.19
CA PHE A 195 16.04 12.31 -0.58
C PHE A 195 14.61 12.20 -0.04
N THR A 196 14.11 10.99 0.27
CA THR A 196 12.76 10.86 0.87
C THR A 196 12.65 11.55 2.23
N LYS A 197 13.71 11.53 3.05
CA LYS A 197 13.72 12.24 4.34
C LYS A 197 13.70 13.75 4.18
N VAL A 198 14.44 14.29 3.21
CA VAL A 198 14.37 15.71 2.85
C VAL A 198 12.96 16.05 2.38
N GLN A 199 12.37 15.24 1.50
CA GLN A 199 11.00 15.45 1.02
C GLN A 199 9.98 15.51 2.16
N THR A 200 10.05 14.59 3.12
CA THR A 200 9.18 14.59 4.31
C THR A 200 9.35 15.89 5.12
N ALA A 201 10.59 16.28 5.41
CA ALA A 201 10.90 17.45 6.24
C ALA A 201 10.43 18.78 5.63
N TYR A 202 10.42 18.90 4.29
CA TYR A 202 10.07 20.16 3.62
C TYR A 202 8.65 20.20 3.02
N ILE A 203 8.00 19.05 2.78
CA ILE A 203 6.67 19.00 2.14
C ILE A 203 5.60 18.50 3.10
N THR A 204 5.92 17.53 3.94
CA THR A 204 4.93 16.89 4.81
C THR A 204 4.92 17.56 6.17
N ASP A 205 6.04 17.50 6.89
CA ASP A 205 6.14 17.95 8.27
C ASP A 205 5.64 19.40 8.51
N PRO A 206 5.88 20.39 7.61
CA PRO A 206 5.39 21.75 7.81
C PRO A 206 3.87 21.90 7.83
N ASN A 207 3.12 20.93 7.30
CA ASN A 207 1.66 20.93 7.31
C ASN A 207 1.11 20.21 8.55
N TYR A 208 1.69 19.06 8.92
CA TYR A 208 1.15 18.19 9.96
C TYR A 208 1.64 18.56 11.37
N ILE A 209 2.90 18.99 11.53
CA ILE A 209 3.44 19.35 12.85
C ILE A 209 2.67 20.52 13.48
N PRO A 210 2.40 21.64 12.79
CA PRO A 210 1.64 22.74 13.38
C PRO A 210 0.22 22.33 13.78
N PHE A 211 -0.44 21.50 12.97
CA PHE A 211 -1.76 20.96 13.29
C PHE A 211 -1.70 20.13 14.58
N VAL A 212 -0.76 19.17 14.66
CA VAL A 212 -0.59 18.31 15.84
C VAL A 212 -0.30 19.15 17.08
N HIS A 213 0.61 20.12 17.01
CA HIS A 213 0.93 20.98 18.15
C HIS A 213 -0.27 21.82 18.60
N ARG A 214 -1.07 22.33 17.66
CA ARG A 214 -2.27 23.12 17.95
C ARG A 214 -3.32 22.33 18.72
N TYR A 215 -3.55 21.07 18.37
CA TYR A 215 -4.66 20.28 18.92
C TYR A 215 -4.26 19.26 19.99
N PHE A 216 -3.01 18.80 20.00
CA PHE A 216 -2.52 17.75 20.90
C PHE A 216 -1.35 18.21 21.79
N GLY A 217 -0.81 19.41 21.54
CA GLY A 217 0.30 19.98 22.32
C GLY A 217 1.68 19.74 21.71
N PRO A 218 2.69 20.50 22.16
CA PRO A 218 4.04 20.52 21.55
C PRO A 218 4.87 19.25 21.78
N ASP A 219 4.49 18.42 22.76
CA ASP A 219 5.20 17.17 23.08
C ASP A 219 4.73 15.98 22.23
N VAL A 220 3.69 16.16 21.42
CA VAL A 220 3.13 15.11 20.57
C VAL A 220 3.76 15.17 19.19
N HIS A 221 4.42 14.08 18.78
CA HIS A 221 4.99 13.96 17.45
C HIS A 221 4.04 13.22 16.51
N PHE A 222 3.79 13.78 15.32
CA PHE A 222 2.90 13.16 14.33
C PHE A 222 3.26 11.69 14.03
N MET A 223 4.56 11.39 13.89
CA MET A 223 5.01 10.03 13.57
C MET A 223 4.71 9.02 14.68
N SER A 224 4.72 9.44 15.94
CA SER A 224 4.38 8.54 17.05
C SER A 224 2.90 8.17 17.04
N LEU A 225 2.02 9.06 16.56
CA LEU A 225 0.61 8.76 16.33
C LEU A 225 0.44 7.68 15.26
N PHE A 226 1.23 7.77 14.20
CA PHE A 226 1.25 6.80 13.11
C PHE A 226 1.69 5.41 13.57
N GLN A 227 2.84 5.35 14.26
CA GLN A 227 3.39 4.11 14.82
C GLN A 227 2.53 3.54 15.95
N ALA A 228 1.59 4.33 16.48
CA ALA A 228 0.66 3.88 17.50
C ALA A 228 -0.52 3.04 16.98
N ALA A 229 -0.69 2.90 15.67
CA ALA A 229 -1.72 2.05 15.11
C ALA A 229 -1.63 0.60 15.61
N ASP A 230 -2.79 0.04 15.96
CA ASP A 230 -2.93 -1.28 16.54
C ASP A 230 -2.62 -2.39 15.53
N ILE A 231 -3.09 -2.24 14.29
CA ILE A 231 -2.82 -3.19 13.20
C ILE A 231 -2.55 -2.46 11.88
N TRP A 232 -1.53 -2.92 11.17
CA TRP A 232 -1.16 -2.49 9.83
C TRP A 232 -1.56 -3.57 8.82
N LEU A 233 -2.74 -3.45 8.20
CA LEU A 233 -3.14 -4.33 7.11
C LEU A 233 -2.37 -3.93 5.84
N MET A 234 -1.20 -4.53 5.65
CA MET A 234 -0.34 -4.28 4.50
C MET A 234 -0.96 -4.87 3.23
N ARG A 235 -1.26 -4.02 2.25
CA ARG A 235 -1.90 -4.40 0.97
C ARG A 235 -0.97 -5.11 -0.02
N ASN A 236 0.14 -5.63 0.46
CA ASN A 236 1.09 -6.41 -0.30
C ASN A 236 1.38 -7.74 0.41
N ASP A 237 2.17 -8.56 -0.25
CA ASP A 237 2.65 -9.85 0.23
C ASP A 237 3.99 -10.15 -0.48
N PHE A 238 4.67 -11.22 -0.07
CA PHE A 238 6.01 -11.54 -0.57
C PHE A 238 6.05 -12.26 -1.93
N THR A 239 4.89 -12.62 -2.49
CA THR A 239 4.83 -13.00 -3.91
C THR A 239 5.03 -11.77 -4.79
N PHE A 240 4.51 -10.61 -4.37
CA PHE A 240 4.73 -9.33 -5.06
C PHE A 240 6.00 -8.58 -4.60
N GLU A 241 6.24 -8.46 -3.30
CA GLU A 241 7.38 -7.73 -2.72
C GLU A 241 8.65 -8.59 -2.59
N PHE A 242 9.75 -7.95 -2.19
CA PHE A 242 10.96 -8.65 -1.75
C PHE A 242 10.88 -9.00 -0.25
N PRO A 243 11.43 -10.14 0.20
CA PRO A 243 11.49 -10.49 1.62
C PRO A 243 12.22 -9.43 2.46
N ARG A 244 11.64 -9.07 3.62
CA ARG A 244 12.19 -8.07 4.55
C ARG A 244 11.71 -8.30 5.99
N PRO A 245 12.29 -7.63 7.00
CA PRO A 245 11.84 -7.73 8.39
C PRO A 245 10.43 -7.15 8.55
N THR A 246 9.66 -7.71 9.48
CA THR A 246 8.28 -7.30 9.77
C THR A 246 8.04 -7.23 11.27
N MET A 247 6.86 -6.73 11.68
CA MET A 247 6.46 -6.55 13.08
C MET A 247 5.22 -7.38 13.42
N PRO A 248 4.99 -7.74 14.70
CA PRO A 248 3.84 -8.57 15.10
C PRO A 248 2.47 -7.95 14.77
N ASN A 249 2.37 -6.63 14.70
CA ASN A 249 1.16 -5.90 14.32
C ASN A 249 1.05 -5.60 12.81
N VAL A 250 1.95 -6.15 11.99
CA VAL A 250 1.91 -6.04 10.52
C VAL A 250 1.29 -7.30 9.94
N VAL A 251 0.15 -7.13 9.26
CA VAL A 251 -0.65 -8.22 8.71
C VAL A 251 -0.70 -8.07 7.19
N TYR A 252 -0.04 -8.98 6.48
CA TYR A 252 -0.06 -9.00 5.02
C TYR A 252 -1.40 -9.52 4.50
N VAL A 253 -2.08 -8.68 3.74
CA VAL A 253 -3.38 -8.94 3.12
C VAL A 253 -3.35 -8.74 1.59
N GLY A 254 -2.18 -8.78 0.97
CA GLY A 254 -2.04 -8.71 -0.50
C GLY A 254 -3.02 -9.63 -1.24
N GLY A 255 -3.70 -9.08 -2.25
CA GLY A 255 -4.67 -9.81 -3.07
C GLY A 255 -6.06 -9.98 -2.45
N PHE A 256 -6.39 -9.32 -1.33
CA PHE A 256 -7.71 -9.45 -0.70
C PHE A 256 -8.89 -9.03 -1.58
N GLN A 257 -8.66 -8.19 -2.57
CA GLN A 257 -9.66 -7.78 -3.56
C GLN A 257 -9.91 -8.83 -4.65
N CYS A 258 -8.98 -9.77 -4.84
CA CYS A 258 -9.02 -10.75 -5.92
C CYS A 258 -10.10 -11.80 -5.66
N LYS A 259 -10.83 -12.18 -6.71
CA LYS A 259 -11.95 -13.12 -6.64
C LYS A 259 -11.84 -14.15 -7.76
N PRO A 260 -12.42 -15.36 -7.59
CA PRO A 260 -12.64 -16.25 -8.72
C PRO A 260 -13.38 -15.52 -9.85
N SER A 261 -13.04 -15.83 -11.10
CA SER A 261 -13.73 -15.25 -12.26
C SER A 261 -15.19 -15.67 -12.30
N LYS A 262 -16.04 -14.74 -12.72
CA LYS A 262 -17.44 -14.97 -13.10
C LYS A 262 -17.56 -15.11 -14.62
N PRO A 263 -18.66 -15.68 -15.13
CA PRO A 263 -18.94 -15.69 -16.56
C PRO A 263 -18.95 -14.27 -17.15
N LEU A 264 -18.38 -14.12 -18.35
CA LEU A 264 -18.40 -12.85 -19.08
C LEU A 264 -19.79 -12.61 -19.69
N PRO A 265 -20.15 -11.34 -20.00
CA PRO A 265 -21.31 -11.04 -20.83
C PRO A 265 -21.27 -11.84 -22.15
N PRO A 266 -22.42 -12.33 -22.67
CA PRO A 266 -22.44 -13.24 -23.82
C PRO A 266 -21.70 -12.72 -25.06
N ASP A 267 -21.84 -11.43 -25.38
CA ASP A 267 -21.16 -10.77 -26.50
C ASP A 267 -19.63 -10.73 -26.33
N MET A 268 -19.17 -10.48 -25.12
CA MET A 268 -17.73 -10.51 -24.79
C MET A 268 -17.20 -11.94 -24.78
N GLU A 269 -17.97 -12.89 -24.25
CA GLU A 269 -17.62 -14.31 -24.26
C GLU A 269 -17.46 -14.83 -25.69
N ASP A 270 -18.40 -14.54 -26.58
CA ASP A 270 -18.33 -14.92 -28.00
C ASP A 270 -17.07 -14.34 -28.67
N PHE A 271 -16.76 -13.07 -28.41
CA PHE A 271 -15.54 -12.44 -28.91
C PHE A 271 -14.28 -13.13 -28.37
N VAL A 272 -14.22 -13.41 -27.07
CA VAL A 272 -13.10 -14.09 -26.41
C VAL A 272 -12.92 -15.51 -26.96
N GLN A 273 -13.99 -16.27 -27.15
CA GLN A 273 -13.95 -17.64 -27.68
C GLN A 273 -13.53 -17.69 -29.15
N SER A 274 -13.86 -16.66 -29.94
CA SER A 274 -13.42 -16.53 -31.33
C SER A 274 -11.90 -16.40 -31.50
N SER A 275 -11.13 -16.33 -30.41
CA SER A 275 -9.65 -16.32 -30.42
C SER A 275 -9.01 -17.66 -30.74
N GLY A 276 -9.78 -18.76 -30.74
CA GLY A 276 -9.24 -20.10 -30.98
C GLY A 276 -8.12 -20.44 -29.98
N ASP A 277 -7.03 -21.04 -30.45
CA ASP A 277 -5.90 -21.43 -29.59
C ASP A 277 -4.93 -20.28 -29.29
N HIS A 278 -5.01 -19.18 -30.04
CA HIS A 278 -4.16 -18.01 -29.85
C HIS A 278 -4.46 -17.29 -28.53
N GLY A 279 -5.72 -17.30 -28.10
CA GLY A 279 -6.15 -16.69 -26.84
C GLY A 279 -6.28 -15.17 -26.90
N VAL A 280 -6.38 -14.56 -25.72
CA VAL A 280 -6.75 -13.16 -25.54
C VAL A 280 -5.66 -12.35 -24.83
N ILE A 281 -5.46 -11.13 -25.31
CA ILE A 281 -4.70 -10.08 -24.64
C ILE A 281 -5.70 -9.11 -24.03
N MET A 282 -5.51 -8.79 -22.75
CA MET A 282 -6.27 -7.73 -22.10
C MET A 282 -5.39 -6.49 -21.97
N MET A 283 -5.93 -5.29 -22.21
CA MET A 283 -5.22 -4.02 -21.98
C MET A 283 -6.02 -3.05 -21.11
N SER A 284 -5.40 -2.58 -20.02
CA SER A 284 -5.98 -1.59 -19.10
C SER A 284 -4.89 -0.75 -18.42
N LEU A 285 -5.04 0.58 -18.44
CA LEU A 285 -4.10 1.52 -17.82
C LEU A 285 -4.61 2.09 -16.49
N GLY A 286 -5.58 1.41 -15.86
CA GLY A 286 -6.11 1.78 -14.55
C GLY A 286 -7.21 2.83 -14.60
N THR A 287 -7.68 3.25 -13.42
CA THR A 287 -8.89 4.08 -13.30
C THR A 287 -8.69 5.53 -13.72
N LEU A 288 -7.47 6.06 -13.60
CA LEU A 288 -7.14 7.47 -13.88
C LEU A 288 -6.73 7.73 -15.33
N VAL A 289 -6.39 6.69 -16.08
CA VAL A 289 -5.94 6.81 -17.48
C VAL A 289 -6.89 6.02 -18.36
N GLY A 290 -7.84 6.72 -18.97
CA GLY A 290 -8.79 6.16 -19.93
C GLY A 290 -8.29 6.17 -21.38
N GLN A 291 -7.30 7.01 -21.69
CA GLN A 291 -6.77 7.18 -23.05
C GLN A 291 -5.27 7.49 -23.02
N LEU A 292 -4.58 7.10 -24.09
CA LEU A 292 -3.20 7.48 -24.39
C LEU A 292 -3.17 8.62 -25.42
N PRO A 293 -2.04 9.34 -25.56
CA PRO A 293 -1.79 10.19 -26.72
C PRO A 293 -2.11 9.47 -28.04
N GLU A 294 -2.68 10.18 -29.02
CA GLU A 294 -3.21 9.57 -30.25
C GLU A 294 -2.13 8.79 -31.03
N ASP A 295 -0.91 9.32 -31.10
CA ASP A 295 0.24 8.70 -31.77
C ASP A 295 0.66 7.38 -31.11
N ILE A 296 0.67 7.33 -29.77
CA ILE A 296 0.98 6.11 -29.01
C ILE A 296 -0.16 5.08 -29.18
N ALA A 297 -1.42 5.54 -29.07
CA ALA A 297 -2.57 4.67 -29.25
C ALA A 297 -2.61 4.05 -30.66
N GLU A 298 -2.26 4.83 -31.69
CA GLU A 298 -2.13 4.38 -33.08
C GLU A 298 -1.02 3.34 -33.25
N GLY A 299 0.15 3.55 -32.64
CA GLY A 299 1.24 2.59 -32.63
C GLY A 299 0.87 1.25 -31.97
N ILE A 300 0.18 1.31 -30.83
CA ILE A 300 -0.32 0.13 -30.10
C ILE A 300 -1.38 -0.61 -30.91
N ALA A 301 -2.36 0.10 -31.50
CA ALA A 301 -3.39 -0.49 -32.35
C ALA A 301 -2.79 -1.19 -33.57
N THR A 302 -1.81 -0.56 -34.23
CA THR A 302 -1.09 -1.15 -35.37
C THR A 302 -0.36 -2.43 -34.96
N ALA A 303 0.26 -2.46 -33.77
CA ALA A 303 0.94 -3.64 -33.26
C ALA A 303 -0.06 -4.78 -32.96
N PHE A 304 -1.17 -4.49 -32.29
CA PHE A 304 -2.21 -5.48 -32.02
C PHE A 304 -2.84 -6.05 -33.29
N ALA A 305 -3.04 -5.24 -34.33
CA ALA A 305 -3.59 -5.69 -35.61
C ALA A 305 -2.71 -6.74 -36.32
N LYS A 306 -1.42 -6.84 -35.97
CA LYS A 306 -0.49 -7.85 -36.50
C LYS A 306 -0.53 -9.19 -35.75
N LEU A 307 -1.26 -9.27 -34.64
CA LEU A 307 -1.31 -10.45 -33.78
C LEU A 307 -2.56 -11.28 -34.05
N PRO A 308 -2.47 -12.63 -33.99
CA PRO A 308 -3.64 -13.49 -34.16
C PRO A 308 -4.54 -13.55 -32.91
N GLN A 309 -4.08 -13.02 -31.77
CA GLN A 309 -4.87 -12.94 -30.54
C GLN A 309 -6.04 -11.98 -30.70
N ARG A 310 -7.12 -12.26 -29.97
CA ARG A 310 -8.14 -11.24 -29.71
C ARG A 310 -7.64 -10.29 -28.63
N VAL A 311 -7.98 -9.02 -28.74
CA VAL A 311 -7.57 -7.98 -27.80
C VAL A 311 -8.81 -7.34 -27.21
N VAL A 312 -8.92 -7.31 -25.89
CA VAL A 312 -9.95 -6.51 -25.20
C VAL A 312 -9.25 -5.34 -24.52
N TRP A 313 -9.50 -4.12 -25.00
CA TRP A 313 -8.77 -2.94 -24.58
C TRP A 313 -9.73 -1.88 -24.03
N ARG A 314 -9.51 -1.50 -22.76
CA ARG A 314 -10.17 -0.32 -22.21
C ARG A 314 -9.57 0.96 -22.79
N HIS A 315 -10.35 1.67 -23.59
CA HIS A 315 -9.97 2.94 -24.22
C HIS A 315 -11.19 3.83 -24.38
N THR A 316 -11.17 5.01 -23.76
CA THR A 316 -12.25 5.99 -23.80
C THR A 316 -11.93 7.19 -24.69
N GLY A 317 -10.80 7.15 -25.40
CA GLY A 317 -10.37 8.20 -26.31
C GLY A 317 -10.83 7.99 -27.74
N LYS A 318 -10.28 8.79 -28.65
CA LYS A 318 -10.51 8.63 -30.09
C LYS A 318 -10.09 7.24 -30.55
N ILE A 319 -10.93 6.59 -31.35
CA ILE A 319 -10.66 5.26 -31.92
C ILE A 319 -9.45 5.36 -32.88
N PRO A 320 -8.39 4.56 -32.68
CA PRO A 320 -7.25 4.52 -33.59
C PRO A 320 -7.65 4.10 -35.01
N ALA A 321 -7.03 4.71 -36.03
CA ALA A 321 -7.36 4.42 -37.44
C ALA A 321 -6.90 3.01 -37.87
N SER A 322 -5.82 2.51 -37.27
CA SER A 322 -5.24 1.18 -37.48
C SER A 322 -5.86 0.09 -36.60
N LEU A 323 -7.00 0.33 -35.95
CA LEU A 323 -7.66 -0.67 -35.12
C LEU A 323 -8.01 -1.92 -35.94
N GLY A 324 -7.38 -3.05 -35.60
CA GLY A 324 -7.65 -4.33 -36.24
C GLY A 324 -9.00 -4.92 -35.83
N ASN A 325 -9.57 -5.75 -36.71
CA ASN A 325 -10.81 -6.51 -36.43
C ASN A 325 -10.67 -7.54 -35.29
N ASN A 326 -9.45 -7.76 -34.81
CA ASN A 326 -9.13 -8.59 -33.66
C ASN A 326 -9.21 -7.83 -32.32
N THR A 327 -9.50 -6.53 -32.33
CA THR A 327 -9.53 -5.70 -31.12
C THR A 327 -10.94 -5.20 -30.81
N LEU A 328 -11.40 -5.42 -29.58
CA LEU A 328 -12.64 -4.90 -29.01
C LEU A 328 -12.29 -3.76 -28.03
N LEU A 329 -12.74 -2.55 -28.33
CA LEU A 329 -12.63 -1.40 -27.44
C LEU A 329 -13.84 -1.36 -26.50
N VAL A 330 -13.59 -1.08 -25.21
CA VAL A 330 -14.64 -0.95 -24.19
C VAL A 330 -14.36 0.22 -23.26
N ASP A 331 -15.41 0.80 -22.69
CA ASP A 331 -15.27 1.86 -21.67
C ASP A 331 -14.85 1.30 -20.31
N TRP A 332 -15.28 0.06 -20.02
CA TRP A 332 -15.02 -0.63 -18.77
C TRP A 332 -14.76 -2.12 -18.96
N LEU A 333 -13.78 -2.65 -18.23
CA LEU A 333 -13.42 -4.07 -18.29
C LEU A 333 -13.94 -4.80 -17.04
N PRO A 334 -14.58 -5.98 -17.21
CA PRO A 334 -14.68 -6.95 -16.12
C PRO A 334 -13.31 -7.58 -15.88
N GLN A 335 -12.35 -6.78 -15.39
CA GLN A 335 -10.91 -7.09 -15.36
C GLN A 335 -10.60 -8.40 -14.63
N ASN A 336 -11.17 -8.62 -13.44
CA ASN A 336 -10.99 -9.85 -12.68
C ASN A 336 -11.44 -11.08 -13.48
N ASP A 337 -12.57 -10.97 -14.18
CA ASP A 337 -13.19 -12.08 -14.88
C ASP A 337 -12.44 -12.41 -16.18
N LEU A 338 -12.02 -11.38 -16.92
CA LEU A 338 -11.14 -11.51 -18.08
C LEU A 338 -9.78 -12.09 -17.70
N LEU A 339 -9.14 -11.61 -16.64
CA LEU A 339 -7.86 -12.17 -16.17
C LEU A 339 -8.01 -13.64 -15.77
N GLY A 340 -9.11 -14.00 -15.12
CA GLY A 340 -9.41 -15.39 -14.75
C GLY A 340 -9.99 -16.25 -15.86
N HIS A 341 -10.15 -15.72 -17.09
CA HIS A 341 -10.67 -16.49 -18.20
C HIS A 341 -9.58 -17.43 -18.79
N PRO A 342 -9.89 -18.72 -19.08
CA PRO A 342 -8.90 -19.69 -19.56
C PRO A 342 -8.21 -19.34 -20.88
N LYS A 343 -8.79 -18.44 -21.69
CA LYS A 343 -8.20 -17.96 -22.95
C LYS A 343 -7.22 -16.79 -22.76
N THR A 344 -7.16 -16.15 -21.60
CA THR A 344 -6.27 -15.01 -21.38
C THR A 344 -4.82 -15.45 -21.34
N ARG A 345 -3.94 -14.70 -22.01
CA ARG A 345 -2.52 -15.03 -22.19
C ARG A 345 -1.59 -13.94 -21.68
N ALA A 346 -1.98 -12.69 -21.86
CA ALA A 346 -1.17 -11.55 -21.49
C ALA A 346 -2.05 -10.41 -20.97
N PHE A 347 -1.50 -9.65 -20.02
CA PHE A 347 -2.09 -8.42 -19.54
C PHE A 347 -1.18 -7.23 -19.82
N VAL A 348 -1.61 -6.33 -20.69
CA VAL A 348 -0.95 -5.04 -20.91
C VAL A 348 -1.47 -4.07 -19.86
N ALA A 349 -0.58 -3.66 -18.94
CA ALA A 349 -0.98 -2.95 -17.74
C ALA A 349 -0.02 -1.83 -17.37
N HIS A 350 -0.57 -0.75 -16.82
CA HIS A 350 0.22 0.35 -16.28
C HIS A 350 1.06 0.00 -15.04
N GLY A 351 0.82 -1.13 -14.36
CA GLY A 351 1.57 -1.50 -13.16
C GLY A 351 0.99 -1.03 -11.82
N GLY A 352 -0.26 -0.55 -11.79
CA GLY A 352 -0.96 -0.24 -10.53
C GLY A 352 -1.18 -1.48 -9.66
N THR A 353 -1.05 -1.32 -8.33
CA THR A 353 -1.06 -2.41 -7.34
C THR A 353 -2.21 -3.39 -7.49
N ASN A 354 -3.45 -2.89 -7.67
CA ASN A 354 -4.64 -3.74 -7.73
C ASN A 354 -4.60 -4.69 -8.94
N GLY A 355 -4.27 -4.16 -10.13
CA GLY A 355 -4.17 -4.96 -11.36
C GLY A 355 -2.99 -5.93 -11.34
N VAL A 356 -1.86 -5.53 -10.72
CA VAL A 356 -0.73 -6.43 -10.50
C VAL A 356 -1.14 -7.63 -9.63
N GLN A 357 -1.83 -7.39 -8.52
CA GLN A 357 -2.28 -8.46 -7.62
C GLN A 357 -3.30 -9.38 -8.29
N GLU A 358 -4.24 -8.85 -9.08
CA GLU A 358 -5.18 -9.67 -9.86
C GLU A 358 -4.47 -10.51 -10.93
N ALA A 359 -3.46 -9.96 -11.60
CA ALA A 359 -2.66 -10.69 -12.57
C ALA A 359 -1.87 -11.84 -11.91
N ILE A 360 -1.28 -11.60 -10.74
CA ILE A 360 -0.63 -12.64 -9.94
C ILE A 360 -1.66 -13.70 -9.53
N TYR A 361 -2.82 -13.29 -9.00
CA TYR A 361 -3.87 -14.20 -8.55
C TYR A 361 -4.34 -15.15 -9.67
N HIS A 362 -4.53 -14.63 -10.89
CA HIS A 362 -4.98 -15.41 -12.04
C HIS A 362 -3.84 -16.04 -12.88
N GLY A 363 -2.58 -15.73 -12.57
CA GLY A 363 -1.42 -16.33 -13.23
C GLY A 363 -1.18 -15.81 -14.65
N VAL A 364 -1.51 -14.54 -14.93
CA VAL A 364 -1.39 -13.91 -16.26
C VAL A 364 -0.18 -12.97 -16.30
N PRO A 365 0.86 -13.24 -17.13
CA PRO A 365 2.05 -12.39 -17.21
C PRO A 365 1.77 -11.01 -17.83
N ILE A 366 2.64 -10.04 -17.53
CA ILE A 366 2.38 -8.62 -17.79
C ILE A 366 3.32 -8.01 -18.84
N VAL A 367 2.75 -7.27 -19.79
CA VAL A 367 3.47 -6.21 -20.51
C VAL A 367 3.22 -4.90 -19.77
N GLY A 368 4.26 -4.36 -19.14
CA GLY A 368 4.18 -3.18 -18.29
C GLY A 368 4.39 -1.89 -19.06
N LEU A 369 3.44 -0.95 -18.95
CA LEU A 369 3.51 0.41 -19.50
C LEU A 369 3.36 1.44 -18.38
N PRO A 370 4.39 1.66 -17.53
CA PRO A 370 4.31 2.58 -16.40
C PRO A 370 4.11 4.01 -16.86
N LEU A 371 3.24 4.74 -16.16
CA LEU A 371 2.89 6.12 -16.48
C LEU A 371 3.25 7.09 -15.34
N MET A 372 3.05 6.69 -14.09
CA MET A 372 3.13 7.59 -12.94
C MET A 372 3.30 6.86 -11.60
N PHE A 373 3.66 7.61 -10.56
CA PHE A 373 3.73 7.13 -9.17
C PHE A 373 4.57 5.86 -8.98
N ASP A 374 4.05 4.87 -8.27
CA ASP A 374 4.69 3.63 -7.87
C ASP A 374 4.73 2.57 -8.99
N GLN A 375 4.10 2.84 -10.13
CA GLN A 375 3.89 1.88 -11.21
C GLN A 375 5.20 1.30 -11.76
N GLN A 376 6.17 2.17 -12.00
CA GLN A 376 7.50 1.76 -12.48
C GLN A 376 8.19 0.82 -11.49
N ASP A 377 8.07 1.13 -10.19
CA ASP A 377 8.68 0.38 -9.10
C ASP A 377 8.00 -0.99 -8.90
N ASN A 378 6.67 -1.04 -9.06
CA ASN A 378 5.88 -2.27 -9.06
C ASN A 378 6.29 -3.19 -10.20
N LEU A 379 6.36 -2.66 -11.43
CA LEU A 379 6.75 -3.43 -12.61
C LEU A 379 8.20 -3.92 -12.53
N ASN A 380 9.11 -3.14 -11.92
CA ASN A 380 10.49 -3.57 -11.69
C ASN A 380 10.58 -4.80 -10.77
N ARG A 381 9.74 -4.91 -9.73
CA ARG A 381 9.64 -6.12 -8.90
C ARG A 381 9.17 -7.32 -9.69
N LEU A 382 8.16 -7.14 -10.56
CA LEU A 382 7.66 -8.21 -11.42
C LEU A 382 8.69 -8.65 -12.46
N ARG A 383 9.44 -7.70 -13.04
CA ARG A 383 10.56 -7.99 -13.94
C ARG A 383 11.64 -8.82 -13.24
N ALA A 384 11.99 -8.48 -11.99
CA ALA A 384 12.96 -9.25 -11.20
C ALA A 384 12.48 -10.69 -10.91
N LYS A 385 11.17 -10.93 -10.92
CA LYS A 385 10.54 -12.25 -10.79
C LYS A 385 10.27 -12.93 -12.15
N VAL A 386 10.68 -12.32 -13.26
CA VAL A 386 10.49 -12.82 -14.64
C VAL A 386 9.00 -13.02 -14.99
N VAL A 387 8.12 -12.16 -14.49
CA VAL A 387 6.67 -12.20 -14.81
C VAL A 387 6.17 -10.95 -15.55
N ALA A 388 7.07 -10.02 -15.85
CA ALA A 388 6.76 -8.83 -16.63
C ALA A 388 7.88 -8.40 -17.57
N LYS A 389 7.49 -7.83 -18.71
CA LYS A 389 8.34 -7.10 -19.65
C LYS A 389 7.93 -5.64 -19.60
N ILE A 390 8.87 -4.72 -19.35
CA ILE A 390 8.58 -3.29 -19.22
C ILE A 390 8.86 -2.60 -20.54
N VAL A 391 7.93 -1.77 -20.98
CA VAL A 391 8.04 -0.90 -22.15
C VAL A 391 8.00 0.54 -21.67
N ASP A 392 8.99 1.33 -22.06
CA ASP A 392 9.07 2.75 -21.69
C ASP A 392 8.15 3.57 -22.61
N ILE A 393 7.15 4.21 -22.02
CA ILE A 393 6.17 5.04 -22.73
C ILE A 393 6.83 6.20 -23.50
N ALA A 394 7.99 6.70 -23.07
CA ALA A 394 8.67 7.81 -23.72
C ALA A 394 9.37 7.42 -25.04
N THR A 395 9.64 6.13 -25.22
CA THR A 395 10.35 5.61 -26.39
C THR A 395 9.57 4.55 -27.15
N VAL A 396 8.36 4.22 -26.69
CA VAL A 396 7.55 3.16 -27.30
C VAL A 396 7.17 3.53 -28.72
N ASP A 397 7.40 2.59 -29.62
CA ASP A 397 6.81 2.57 -30.94
C ASP A 397 6.10 1.23 -31.16
N ARG A 398 5.50 1.08 -32.34
CA ARG A 398 4.83 -0.14 -32.77
C ARG A 398 5.71 -1.38 -32.62
N ASP A 399 6.97 -1.31 -33.02
CA ASP A 399 7.84 -2.48 -33.12
C ASP A 399 8.36 -2.88 -31.74
N ILE A 400 8.76 -1.92 -30.90
CA ILE A 400 9.13 -2.16 -29.50
C ILE A 400 7.97 -2.78 -28.72
N PHE A 401 6.76 -2.22 -28.88
CA PHE A 401 5.57 -2.76 -28.20
C PHE A 401 5.22 -4.15 -28.69
N LEU A 402 5.23 -4.38 -30.01
CA LEU A 402 4.94 -5.69 -30.59
C LEU A 402 5.92 -6.76 -30.10
N GLU A 403 7.21 -6.46 -30.05
CA GLU A 403 8.22 -7.41 -29.56
C GLU A 403 8.05 -7.71 -28.06
N ALA A 404 7.69 -6.71 -27.24
CA ALA A 404 7.39 -6.94 -25.83
C ALA A 404 6.16 -7.85 -25.63
N VAL A 405 5.11 -7.64 -26.43
CA VAL A 405 3.91 -8.49 -26.39
C VAL A 405 4.23 -9.91 -26.85
N LYS A 406 4.99 -10.08 -27.94
CA LYS A 406 5.44 -11.40 -28.42
C LYS A 406 6.28 -12.14 -27.38
N ALA A 407 7.20 -11.45 -26.70
CA ALA A 407 8.01 -12.04 -25.64
C ALA A 407 7.12 -12.65 -24.54
N ILE A 408 6.14 -11.88 -24.03
CA ILE A 408 5.19 -12.37 -23.02
C ILE A 408 4.32 -13.52 -23.53
N LEU A 409 3.91 -13.50 -24.79
CA LEU A 409 3.04 -14.52 -25.36
C LEU A 409 3.76 -15.85 -25.65
N TYR A 410 5.02 -15.78 -26.11
CA TYR A 410 5.69 -16.91 -26.75
C TYR A 410 6.93 -17.41 -26.00
N GLU A 411 7.53 -16.64 -25.10
CA GLU A 411 8.59 -17.16 -24.22
C GLU A 411 7.96 -17.87 -23.00
N PRO A 412 8.14 -19.20 -22.84
CA PRO A 412 7.45 -19.97 -21.81
C PRO A 412 7.77 -19.53 -20.37
N SER A 413 8.98 -18.99 -20.16
CA SER A 413 9.50 -18.58 -18.85
C SER A 413 8.57 -17.60 -18.13
N TYR A 414 7.98 -16.64 -18.84
CA TYR A 414 7.05 -15.66 -18.26
C TYR A 414 5.79 -16.33 -17.71
N ARG A 415 5.20 -17.23 -18.50
CA ARG A 415 3.97 -17.93 -18.11
C ARG A 415 4.21 -18.91 -16.98
N GLU A 416 5.29 -19.69 -17.06
CA GLU A 416 5.66 -20.65 -16.01
C GLU A 416 5.97 -19.96 -14.68
N ALA A 417 6.73 -18.86 -14.72
CA ALA A 417 7.04 -18.06 -13.55
C ALA A 417 5.77 -17.45 -12.93
N MET A 418 4.86 -16.93 -13.75
CA MET A 418 3.62 -16.31 -13.26
C MET A 418 2.65 -17.35 -12.70
N GLN A 419 2.53 -18.53 -13.32
CA GLN A 419 1.74 -19.64 -12.78
C GLN A 419 2.30 -20.14 -11.45
N ARG A 420 3.63 -20.24 -11.32
CA ARG A 420 4.27 -20.55 -10.04
C ARG A 420 3.94 -19.49 -8.99
N LEU A 421 4.01 -18.21 -9.36
CA LEU A 421 3.72 -17.11 -8.46
C LEU A 421 2.25 -17.10 -8.00
N SER A 422 1.31 -17.36 -8.92
CA SER A 422 -0.12 -17.53 -8.63
C SER A 422 -0.37 -18.65 -7.63
N ARG A 423 0.26 -19.83 -7.82
CA ARG A 423 0.15 -20.94 -6.88
C ARG A 423 0.62 -20.54 -5.48
N LEU A 424 1.78 -19.91 -5.37
CA LEU A 424 2.30 -19.42 -4.08
C LEU A 424 1.40 -18.35 -3.45
N HIS A 425 0.84 -17.45 -4.25
CA HIS A 425 -0.02 -16.39 -3.77
C HIS A 425 -1.32 -16.94 -3.18
N ARG A 426 -1.87 -17.99 -3.80
CA ARG A 426 -3.13 -18.63 -3.38
C ARG A 426 -2.95 -19.68 -2.29
N ASP A 427 -1.75 -20.25 -2.15
CA ASP A 427 -1.42 -21.25 -1.15
C ASP A 427 -1.16 -20.59 0.22
N GLN A 428 -2.25 -20.22 0.89
CA GLN A 428 -2.22 -19.58 2.20
C GLN A 428 -3.25 -20.23 3.14
N PRO A 429 -2.95 -20.31 4.45
CA PRO A 429 -3.84 -20.98 5.41
C PRO A 429 -5.18 -20.25 5.61
N MET A 430 -5.22 -18.94 5.32
CA MET A 430 -6.41 -18.11 5.41
C MET A 430 -6.42 -17.13 4.25
N LYS A 431 -7.58 -16.96 3.62
CA LYS A 431 -7.76 -15.98 2.54
C LYS A 431 -7.40 -14.57 3.05
N PRO A 432 -6.80 -13.70 2.22
CA PRO A 432 -6.37 -12.38 2.68
C PRO A 432 -7.49 -11.50 3.23
N LEU A 433 -8.70 -11.53 2.64
CA LEU A 433 -9.85 -10.78 3.14
C LEU A 433 -10.32 -11.30 4.51
N ASP A 434 -10.43 -12.63 4.67
CA ASP A 434 -10.78 -13.23 5.97
C ASP A 434 -9.76 -12.84 7.05
N ARG A 435 -8.46 -12.85 6.71
CA ARG A 435 -7.39 -12.40 7.60
C ARG A 435 -7.56 -10.94 8.01
N ALA A 436 -7.88 -10.06 7.07
CA ALA A 436 -8.17 -8.66 7.36
C ALA A 436 -9.34 -8.53 8.35
N MET A 437 -10.44 -9.24 8.11
CA MET A 437 -11.62 -9.22 8.97
C MET A 437 -11.31 -9.71 10.38
N PHE A 438 -10.59 -10.84 10.49
CA PHE A 438 -10.17 -11.38 11.77
C PHE A 438 -9.43 -10.34 12.62
N TRP A 439 -8.47 -9.63 12.03
CA TRP A 439 -7.66 -8.64 12.75
C TRP A 439 -8.41 -7.34 13.05
N ILE A 440 -9.27 -6.89 12.14
CA ILE A 440 -10.16 -5.74 12.39
C ILE A 440 -11.08 -6.05 13.57
N GLU A 441 -11.76 -7.19 13.55
CA GLU A 441 -12.63 -7.61 14.65
C GLU A 441 -11.82 -7.92 15.92
N PHE A 442 -10.57 -8.40 15.81
CA PHE A 442 -9.69 -8.62 16.96
C PHE A 442 -9.45 -7.31 17.71
N VAL A 443 -9.14 -6.23 16.98
CA VAL A 443 -8.95 -4.91 17.58
C VAL A 443 -10.24 -4.42 18.24
N MET A 444 -11.42 -4.61 17.61
CA MET A 444 -12.70 -4.25 18.24
C MET A 444 -12.96 -5.04 19.53
N ARG A 445 -12.78 -6.36 19.50
CA ARG A 445 -13.03 -7.26 20.64
C ARG A 445 -12.12 -6.97 21.82
N ASN A 446 -10.87 -6.61 21.56
CA ASN A 446 -9.85 -6.40 22.60
C ASN A 446 -9.58 -4.94 22.93
N LYS A 447 -10.33 -4.00 22.31
CA LYS A 447 -10.17 -2.55 22.49
C LYS A 447 -8.72 -2.09 22.22
N GLY A 448 -8.14 -2.61 21.14
CA GLY A 448 -6.76 -2.36 20.73
C GLY A 448 -5.90 -3.62 20.63
N ALA A 449 -4.62 -3.43 20.32
CA ALA A 449 -3.62 -4.49 20.18
C ALA A 449 -2.23 -4.06 20.69
N ALA A 450 -2.19 -3.31 21.81
CA ALA A 450 -0.96 -2.74 22.35
C ALA A 450 0.17 -3.76 22.60
N HIS A 451 -0.17 -5.01 22.94
CA HIS A 451 0.79 -6.11 23.15
C HIS A 451 1.53 -6.56 21.88
N LEU A 452 1.05 -6.18 20.68
CA LEU A 452 1.72 -6.44 19.40
C LEU A 452 2.62 -5.29 18.96
N ARG A 453 2.58 -4.16 19.67
CA ARG A 453 3.38 -2.98 19.36
C ARG A 453 4.76 -3.09 20.02
N THR A 454 5.81 -2.92 19.22
CA THR A 454 7.21 -2.97 19.67
C THR A 454 7.61 -1.76 20.53
N GLU A 455 8.51 -1.92 21.49
CA GLU A 455 9.07 -0.77 22.23
C GLU A 455 10.02 0.08 21.38
N SER A 456 10.53 -0.45 20.27
CA SER A 456 11.59 0.19 19.48
C SER A 456 11.25 1.60 18.99
N TYR A 457 9.98 1.91 18.72
CA TYR A 457 9.60 3.25 18.24
C TYR A 457 9.45 4.28 19.37
N LYS A 458 9.45 3.85 20.65
CA LYS A 458 9.47 4.77 21.81
C LYS A 458 10.89 5.09 22.26
N MET A 459 11.89 4.43 21.68
CA MET A 459 13.29 4.58 22.07
C MET A 459 13.97 5.66 21.23
N SER A 460 14.91 6.39 21.84
CA SER A 460 15.81 7.25 21.09
C SER A 460 16.72 6.41 20.19
N TRP A 461 17.19 6.99 19.08
CA TRP A 461 18.15 6.32 18.19
C TRP A 461 19.38 5.80 18.94
N PHE A 462 19.86 6.57 19.92
CA PHE A 462 21.03 6.23 20.73
C PHE A 462 20.82 4.96 21.55
N THR A 463 19.65 4.83 22.20
CA THR A 463 19.30 3.66 23.02
C THR A 463 18.94 2.46 22.15
N TYR A 464 18.21 2.68 21.04
CA TYR A 464 17.82 1.62 20.11
C TYR A 464 19.02 0.88 19.51
N HIS A 465 20.11 1.60 19.23
CA HIS A 465 21.37 1.01 18.74
C HIS A 465 22.36 0.66 19.86
N SER A 466 21.94 0.74 21.13
CA SER A 466 22.77 0.47 22.31
C SER A 466 24.09 1.25 22.34
N MET A 467 24.08 2.48 21.82
CA MET A 467 25.27 3.33 21.76
C MET A 467 25.73 3.78 23.15
N ASP A 468 24.79 3.91 24.10
CA ASP A 468 25.04 4.08 25.52
C ASP A 468 25.84 2.93 26.10
N VAL A 469 25.39 1.69 25.86
CA VAL A 469 26.08 0.47 26.32
C VAL A 469 27.48 0.36 25.71
N ILE A 470 27.60 0.56 24.39
CA ILE A 470 28.89 0.51 23.69
C ILE A 470 29.86 1.55 24.28
N ALA A 471 29.39 2.78 24.49
CA ALA A 471 30.20 3.84 25.08
C ALA A 471 30.65 3.49 26.52
N THR A 472 29.76 2.93 27.35
CA THR A 472 30.11 2.48 28.71
C THR A 472 31.15 1.36 28.69
N LEU A 473 31.01 0.36 27.81
CA LEU A 473 31.97 -0.73 27.70
C LEU A 473 33.35 -0.25 27.23
N LEU A 474 33.39 0.66 26.25
CA LEU A 474 34.64 1.29 25.79
C LEU A 474 35.32 2.10 26.90
N ALA A 475 34.55 2.83 27.71
CA ALA A 475 35.08 3.59 28.85
C ALA A 475 35.70 2.66 29.91
N ILE A 476 35.07 1.52 30.20
CA ILE A 476 35.62 0.50 31.13
C ILE A 476 36.95 -0.05 30.60
N VAL A 477 37.02 -0.41 29.32
CA VAL A 477 38.26 -0.91 28.69
C VAL A 477 39.37 0.14 28.76
N LEU A 478 39.05 1.41 28.43
CA LEU A 478 40.00 2.51 28.52
C LEU A 478 40.49 2.73 29.95
N PHE A 479 39.59 2.66 30.94
CA PHE A 479 39.94 2.77 32.34
C PHE A 479 40.90 1.65 32.78
N ILE A 480 40.65 0.40 32.39
CA ILE A 480 41.54 -0.73 32.68
C ILE A 480 42.93 -0.51 32.04
N ILE A 481 42.99 -0.10 30.77
CA ILE A 481 44.25 0.21 30.09
C ILE A 481 45.01 1.32 30.82
N LEU A 482 44.33 2.39 31.24
CA LEU A 482 44.93 3.48 32.00
C LEU A 482 45.49 2.99 33.33
N VAL A 483 44.72 2.21 34.10
CA VAL A 483 45.16 1.63 35.38
C VAL A 483 46.39 0.76 35.19
N ILE A 484 46.39 -0.14 34.19
CA ILE A 484 47.56 -0.98 33.86
C ILE A 484 48.76 -0.11 33.48
N THR A 485 48.56 0.91 32.64
CA THR A 485 49.64 1.80 32.19
C THR A 485 50.23 2.58 33.37
N PHE A 486 49.39 3.10 34.27
CA PHE A 486 49.84 3.77 35.49
C PHE A 486 50.54 2.81 36.44
N ALA A 487 50.04 1.59 36.63
CA ALA A 487 50.67 0.57 37.46
C ALA A 487 52.05 0.17 36.90
N VAL A 488 52.15 -0.08 35.59
CA VAL A 488 53.42 -0.39 34.91
C VAL A 488 54.38 0.78 35.01
N ARG A 489 53.94 2.02 34.77
CA ARG A 489 54.78 3.22 34.95
C ARG A 489 55.25 3.38 36.39
N PHE A 490 54.36 3.18 37.36
CA PHE A 490 54.71 3.27 38.78
C PHE A 490 55.73 2.21 39.18
N LEU A 491 55.53 0.95 38.76
CA LEU A 491 56.47 -0.14 38.98
C LEU A 491 57.81 0.13 38.28
N TRP A 492 57.78 0.59 37.03
CA TRP A 492 58.99 0.98 36.28
C TRP A 492 59.76 2.09 37.00
N CYS A 493 59.10 3.18 37.41
CA CYS A 493 59.73 4.25 38.19
C CYS A 493 60.33 3.73 39.50
N LYS A 494 59.64 2.82 40.20
CA LYS A 494 60.16 2.22 41.44
C LYS A 494 61.38 1.34 41.22
N VAL A 495 61.42 0.58 40.13
CA VAL A 495 62.52 -0.35 39.80
C VAL A 495 63.72 0.39 39.20
N PHE A 496 63.49 1.40 38.35
CA PHE A 496 64.55 2.05 37.57
C PHE A 496 64.94 3.47 38.02
N CYS A 497 64.15 4.17 38.88
CA CYS A 497 64.55 5.47 39.43
C CYS A 497 65.27 5.41 40.79
N ARG A 498 65.60 4.22 41.31
CA ARG A 498 66.61 4.08 42.37
C ARG A 498 67.99 3.96 41.74
N ILE A 499 68.63 5.10 41.45
CA ILE A 499 70.08 5.39 41.59
C ILE A 499 70.26 6.87 41.18
N LYS A 500 70.29 7.76 42.17
CA LYS A 500 71.18 8.92 42.16
C LYS A 500 71.83 8.94 43.54
N VAL A 501 72.94 8.21 43.65
CA VAL A 501 73.85 8.29 44.80
C VAL A 501 74.45 9.70 44.76
N LYS A 502 74.25 10.48 45.82
CA LYS A 502 75.03 11.70 46.05
C LYS A 502 76.47 11.26 46.30
N HIS A 503 77.41 11.66 45.44
CA HIS A 503 78.83 11.69 45.80
C HIS A 503 79.08 12.98 46.58
N GLU A 504 79.64 12.82 47.78
CA GLU A 504 80.22 13.89 48.61
C GLU A 504 81.43 14.54 47.95
#